data_AF-A0A8T2UFL8-F1
#
_entry.id   AF-A0A8T2UFL8-F1
#
_cell.length_a   1.000
_cell.length_b   1.000
_cell.length_c   1.000
_cell.angle_alpha   90.00
_cell.angle_beta   90.00
_cell.angle_gamma   90.00
#
_symmetry.space_group_name_H-M   'P 1'
#
loop_
_entity.id
_entity.type
_entity.pdbx_description
1 polymer ?
#
loop_
_entity_poly.entity_id
_entity_poly.type
_entity_poly.pdbx_seq_one_letter_code
_entity_poly.pdbx_strand_id
1 'polypeptide(L)'
;MEKVGGDAQAGERDDHPGGDEVLLSATGKDATNDFEDMGHSSSAKGMMEEYYVGDIDPSTIPEKQKYMPPKQASYNPDNSTEFIIKILQFLVPLAILGLALAVRLYTRSE
;
A
#
# COMPACT_ATOMS: atom_id res chain seq x y z
N MET A 1 30.78 29.72 6.66
CA MET A 1 29.69 28.86 7.16
C MET A 1 28.54 28.94 6.16
N GLU A 2 28.55 28.09 5.15
CA GLU A 2 27.42 27.92 4.24
C GLU A 2 26.68 26.67 4.70
N LYS A 3 25.40 26.81 5.04
CA LYS A 3 24.57 25.69 5.44
C LYS A 3 24.18 24.93 4.17
N VAL A 4 24.76 23.75 3.97
CA VAL A 4 24.32 22.80 2.96
C VAL A 4 23.02 22.16 3.46
N GLY A 5 21.90 22.62 2.92
CA GLY A 5 20.58 22.01 3.12
C GLY A 5 20.50 20.67 2.38
N GLY A 6 20.42 19.59 3.13
CA GLY A 6 19.18 18.81 3.30
C GLY A 6 18.42 18.22 2.11
N ASP A 7 18.91 18.28 0.87
CA ASP A 7 18.04 18.04 -0.30
C ASP A 7 18.27 16.68 -1.00
N ALA A 8 18.74 15.66 -0.28
CA ALA A 8 19.15 14.40 -0.89
C ALA A 8 18.53 13.16 -0.24
N GLN A 9 17.21 13.11 -0.01
CA GLN A 9 16.52 11.81 0.12
C GLN A 9 14.98 11.84 0.05
N ALA A 10 14.40 12.52 -0.94
CA ALA A 10 12.94 12.64 -1.06
C ALA A 10 12.34 12.15 -2.40
N GLY A 11 13.13 11.55 -3.31
CA GLY A 11 12.61 10.99 -4.56
C GLY A 11 12.20 9.52 -4.43
N GLU A 12 13.14 8.67 -4.00
CA GLU A 12 12.99 7.22 -4.13
C GLU A 12 12.12 6.55 -3.06
N ARG A 13 11.94 7.23 -1.91
CA ARG A 13 11.04 6.76 -0.85
C ARG A 13 9.59 6.69 -1.34
N ASP A 14 9.20 7.68 -2.14
CA ASP A 14 7.84 7.81 -2.66
C ASP A 14 7.59 6.86 -3.84
N ASP A 15 8.64 6.45 -4.56
CA ASP A 15 8.56 5.55 -5.72
C ASP A 15 8.60 4.06 -5.35
N HIS A 16 8.80 3.71 -4.07
CA HIS A 16 8.72 2.33 -3.61
C HIS A 16 7.26 1.84 -3.61
N PRO A 17 6.89 0.78 -4.37
CA PRO A 17 5.50 0.32 -4.47
C PRO A 17 4.87 -0.12 -3.15
N GLY A 18 5.69 -0.44 -2.14
CA GLY A 18 5.25 -0.79 -0.79
C GLY A 18 5.16 0.38 0.19
N GLY A 19 5.31 1.62 -0.28
CA GLY A 19 5.32 2.84 0.54
C GLY A 19 6.68 3.19 1.13
N ASP A 20 6.82 4.41 1.66
CA ASP A 20 8.05 4.92 2.27
C ASP A 20 8.21 4.43 3.73
N GLU A 21 7.09 4.13 4.38
CA GLU A 21 7.02 3.69 5.77
C GLU A 21 7.77 2.38 6.01
N VAL A 22 7.75 1.46 5.04
CA VAL A 22 8.46 0.18 5.14
C VAL A 22 9.98 0.39 5.03
N LEU A 23 10.44 1.31 4.18
CA LEU A 23 11.85 1.68 4.06
C LEU A 23 12.35 2.45 5.29
N LEU A 24 11.52 3.34 5.84
CA LEU A 24 11.81 4.05 7.08
C LEU A 24 11.94 3.08 8.25
N SER A 25 11.04 2.09 8.34
CA SER A 25 11.11 1.06 9.38
C SER A 25 12.36 0.19 9.28
N ALA A 26 12.88 0.01 8.05
CA ALA A 26 14.09 -0.76 7.73
C ALA A 26 15.40 0.01 7.91
N THR A 27 15.33 1.34 8.12
CA THR A 27 16.53 2.19 8.14
C THR A 27 17.46 1.81 9.29
N GLY A 28 18.75 1.60 8.99
CA GLY A 28 19.79 1.34 9.98
C GLY A 28 19.79 -0.08 10.56
N LYS A 29 18.99 -1.01 10.02
CA LYS A 29 19.02 -2.43 10.38
C LYS A 29 19.18 -3.32 9.15
N ASP A 30 19.54 -4.58 9.39
CA ASP A 30 19.50 -5.62 8.36
C ASP A 30 18.04 -5.95 8.03
N ALA A 31 17.63 -5.64 6.80
CA ALA A 31 16.29 -5.85 6.26
C ALA A 31 16.21 -7.06 5.30
N THR A 32 17.20 -7.95 5.32
CA THR A 32 17.24 -9.14 4.42
C THR A 32 15.94 -9.96 4.52
N ASN A 33 15.51 -10.31 5.74
CA ASN A 33 14.28 -11.06 5.94
C ASN A 33 13.03 -10.25 5.55
N ASP A 34 13.00 -8.95 5.89
CA ASP A 34 11.90 -8.05 5.52
C ASP A 34 11.73 -8.01 3.97
N PHE A 35 12.84 -8.07 3.22
CA PHE A 35 12.84 -8.08 1.76
C PHE A 35 12.49 -9.45 1.15
N GLU A 36 13.03 -10.54 1.69
CA GLU A 36 12.81 -11.90 1.18
C GLU A 36 11.38 -12.40 1.43
N ASP A 37 10.82 -12.13 2.61
CA ASP A 37 9.47 -12.58 2.99
C ASP A 37 8.37 -11.93 2.13
N MET A 38 8.62 -10.75 1.58
CA MET A 38 7.69 -10.04 0.68
C MET A 38 7.67 -10.63 -0.72
N GLY A 39 8.69 -11.41 -1.10
CA GLY A 39 8.76 -12.05 -2.42
C GLY A 39 8.93 -11.06 -3.58
N HIS A 40 9.85 -10.09 -3.44
CA HIS A 40 10.15 -9.12 -4.50
C HIS A 40 10.51 -9.78 -5.84
N SER A 41 10.04 -9.17 -6.94
CA SER A 41 10.28 -9.63 -8.30
C SER A 41 11.76 -9.56 -8.68
N SER A 42 12.16 -10.27 -9.74
CA SER A 42 13.54 -10.20 -10.27
C SER A 42 13.94 -8.78 -10.66
N SER A 43 13.00 -7.98 -11.18
CA SER A 43 13.23 -6.57 -11.51
C SER A 43 13.53 -5.75 -10.25
N ALA A 44 12.79 -5.96 -9.16
CA ALA A 44 13.04 -5.27 -7.89
C ALA A 44 14.39 -5.67 -7.27
N LYS A 45 14.78 -6.95 -7.40
CA LYS A 45 16.12 -7.40 -7.02
C LYS A 45 17.21 -6.74 -7.87
N GLY A 46 16.97 -6.56 -9.18
CA GLY A 46 17.89 -5.84 -10.06
C GLY A 46 18.06 -4.37 -9.66
N MET A 47 16.98 -3.67 -9.31
CA MET A 47 17.07 -2.29 -8.82
C MET A 47 17.88 -2.17 -7.53
N MET A 48 17.90 -3.21 -6.67
CA MET A 48 18.73 -3.21 -5.45
C MET A 48 20.22 -3.03 -5.76
N GLU A 49 20.69 -3.53 -6.90
CA GLU A 49 22.09 -3.39 -7.32
C GLU A 49 22.46 -1.94 -7.64
N GLU A 50 21.51 -1.15 -8.17
CA GLU A 50 21.73 0.27 -8.49
C GLU A 50 21.94 1.12 -7.23
N TYR A 51 21.40 0.68 -6.09
CA TYR A 51 21.49 1.34 -4.79
C TYR A 51 22.58 0.75 -3.88
N TYR A 52 23.41 -0.18 -4.38
CA TYR A 52 24.48 -0.78 -3.60
C TYR A 52 25.63 0.22 -3.38
N VAL A 53 25.89 0.56 -2.12
CA VAL A 53 26.96 1.51 -1.73
C VAL A 53 28.21 0.78 -1.19
N GLY A 54 28.05 -0.43 -0.65
CA GLY A 54 29.15 -1.24 -0.09
C GLY A 54 28.69 -2.22 0.99
N ASP A 55 29.64 -2.97 1.55
CA ASP A 55 29.39 -3.96 2.60
C ASP A 55 29.61 -3.39 4.01
N ILE A 56 28.88 -3.93 4.98
CA ILE A 56 29.04 -3.63 6.40
C ILE A 56 30.09 -4.58 7.00
N ASP A 57 31.00 -4.05 7.82
CA ASP A 57 31.97 -4.88 8.56
C ASP A 57 31.25 -5.79 9.56
N PRO A 58 31.32 -7.13 9.40
CA PRO A 58 30.63 -8.08 10.27
C PRO A 58 31.01 -7.96 11.74
N SER A 59 32.21 -7.47 12.04
CA SER A 59 32.69 -7.28 13.42
C SER A 59 31.99 -6.12 14.15
N THR A 60 31.31 -5.24 13.41
CA THR A 60 30.58 -4.08 13.94
C THR A 60 29.09 -4.35 14.12
N ILE A 61 28.59 -5.51 13.66
CA ILE A 61 27.18 -5.86 13.70
C ILE A 61 26.84 -6.43 15.09
N PRO A 62 25.90 -5.82 15.85
CA PRO A 62 25.41 -6.38 17.10
C PRO A 62 24.83 -7.78 16.90
N GLU A 63 24.85 -8.64 17.93
CA GLU A 63 24.25 -9.98 17.84
C GLU A 63 22.81 -9.91 17.30
N LYS A 64 22.51 -10.79 16.32
CA LYS A 64 21.27 -10.77 15.55
C LYS A 64 20.05 -10.71 16.47
N GLN A 65 19.29 -9.63 16.36
CA GLN A 65 17.97 -9.56 16.99
C GLN A 65 17.05 -10.59 16.35
N LYS A 66 16.23 -11.23 17.18
CA LYS A 66 15.25 -12.22 16.71
C LYS A 66 14.30 -11.52 15.74
N TYR A 67 14.31 -11.95 14.49
CA TYR A 67 13.42 -11.41 13.47
C TYR A 67 11.97 -11.51 13.92
N MET A 68 11.27 -10.37 13.88
CA MET A 68 9.84 -10.28 14.08
C MET A 68 9.26 -9.72 12.79
N PRO A 69 8.52 -10.52 12.00
CA PRO A 69 7.99 -10.06 10.74
C PRO A 69 7.12 -8.81 10.98
N PRO A 70 7.26 -7.77 10.15
CA PRO A 70 6.41 -6.60 10.23
C PRO A 70 4.96 -7.07 10.06
N LYS A 71 4.08 -6.54 10.91
CA LYS A 71 2.64 -6.78 10.80
C LYS A 71 2.19 -6.09 9.53
N GLN A 72 2.24 -6.80 8.39
CA GLN A 72 1.74 -6.29 7.13
C GLN A 72 0.35 -5.73 7.40
N ALA A 73 0.15 -4.44 7.16
CA ALA A 73 -1.19 -3.88 7.12
C ALA A 73 -1.90 -4.71 6.07
N SER A 74 -2.82 -5.57 6.49
CA SER A 74 -3.62 -6.36 5.57
C SER A 74 -4.39 -5.36 4.73
N TYR A 75 -3.90 -5.08 3.52
CA TYR A 75 -4.71 -4.47 2.49
C TYR A 75 -5.80 -5.49 2.20
N ASN A 76 -6.93 -5.33 2.90
CA ASN A 76 -8.17 -5.96 2.58
C ASN A 76 -8.83 -4.99 1.60
N PRO A 77 -8.71 -5.17 0.27
CA PRO A 77 -9.69 -4.56 -0.60
C PRO A 77 -11.01 -5.14 -0.13
N ASP A 78 -11.86 -4.28 0.43
CA ASP A 78 -13.14 -4.68 0.97
C ASP A 78 -14.07 -5.00 -0.19
N ASN A 79 -13.90 -6.20 -0.76
CA ASN A 79 -14.76 -6.74 -1.80
C ASN A 79 -16.25 -6.57 -1.45
N SER A 80 -16.58 -6.53 -0.14
CA SER A 80 -17.88 -6.16 0.40
C SER A 80 -18.32 -4.72 0.07
N THR A 81 -17.46 -3.71 0.24
CA THR A 81 -17.83 -2.31 0.00
C THR A 81 -17.91 -2.02 -1.49
N GLU A 82 -17.01 -2.56 -2.33
CA GLU A 82 -17.17 -2.44 -3.78
C GLU A 82 -18.47 -3.12 -4.27
N PHE A 83 -18.82 -4.28 -3.70
CA PHE A 83 -20.08 -4.96 -3.99
C PHE A 83 -21.31 -4.18 -3.51
N ILE A 84 -21.27 -3.60 -2.31
CA ILE A 84 -22.35 -2.75 -1.78
C ILE A 84 -22.52 -1.50 -2.63
N ILE A 85 -21.43 -0.83 -3.04
CA ILE A 85 -21.47 0.33 -3.92
C ILE A 85 -22.12 -0.04 -5.26
N LYS A 86 -21.76 -1.18 -5.87
CA LYS A 86 -22.39 -1.66 -7.11
C LYS A 86 -23.88 -1.96 -6.93
N ILE A 87 -24.28 -2.58 -5.82
CA ILE A 87 -25.72 -2.83 -5.54
C ILE A 87 -26.49 -1.52 -5.40
N LEU A 88 -25.98 -0.57 -4.62
CA LEU A 88 -26.63 0.73 -4.40
C LEU A 88 -26.80 1.51 -5.72
N GLN A 89 -25.80 1.45 -6.60
CA GLN A 89 -25.87 2.04 -7.95
C GLN A 89 -27.05 1.54 -8.78
N PHE A 90 -27.40 0.25 -8.71
CA PHE A 90 -28.54 -0.30 -9.46
C PHE A 90 -29.86 -0.15 -8.72
N LEU A 91 -29.83 -0.24 -7.38
CA LEU A 91 -31.02 -0.23 -6.55
C LEU A 91 -31.68 1.15 -6.48
N VAL A 92 -30.89 2.24 -6.42
CA VAL A 92 -31.42 3.61 -6.34
C VAL A 92 -32.23 3.99 -7.61
N PRO A 93 -31.72 3.81 -8.84
CA PRO A 93 -32.51 4.06 -10.05
C PRO A 93 -33.74 3.15 -10.16
N LEU A 94 -33.63 1.87 -9.79
CA LEU A 94 -34.77 0.94 -9.81
C LEU A 94 -35.85 1.32 -8.80
N ALA A 95 -35.47 1.78 -7.60
CA ALA A 95 -36.40 2.23 -6.58
C ALA A 95 -37.15 3.49 -7.03
N ILE A 96 -36.45 4.46 -7.62
CA ILE A 96 -37.06 5.68 -8.18
C ILE A 96 -38.02 5.32 -9.32
N LEU A 97 -37.62 4.42 -10.23
CA LEU A 97 -38.48 3.97 -11.32
C LEU A 97 -39.72 3.23 -10.81
N GLY A 98 -39.57 2.36 -9.81
CA GLY A 98 -40.67 1.65 -9.16
C GLY A 98 -41.66 2.59 -8.48
N LEU A 99 -41.15 3.58 -7.72
CA LEU A 99 -41.96 4.62 -7.09
C LEU A 99 -42.72 5.44 -8.13
N ALA A 100 -42.06 5.86 -9.22
CA ALA A 100 -42.70 6.59 -10.29
C ALA A 100 -43.82 5.80 -10.97
N LEU A 101 -43.63 4.49 -11.20
CA LEU A 101 -44.66 3.62 -11.75
C LEU A 101 -45.81 3.38 -10.76
N ALA A 102 -45.53 3.19 -9.47
CA ALA A 102 -46.54 3.01 -8.44
C ALA A 102 -47.43 4.25 -8.32
N VAL A 103 -46.84 5.44 -8.25
CA VAL A 103 -47.57 6.72 -8.25
C VAL A 103 -48.37 6.85 -9.54
N ARG A 104 -47.76 6.59 -10.72
CA ARG A 104 -48.45 6.68 -12.00
C ARG A 104 -49.66 5.75 -12.11
N LEU A 105 -49.57 4.53 -11.60
CA LEU A 105 -50.69 3.58 -11.60
C LEU A 105 -51.78 4.02 -10.63
N TYR A 106 -51.41 4.50 -9.44
CA TYR A 106 -52.34 4.99 -8.43
C TYR A 106 -53.09 6.26 -8.89
N THR A 107 -52.41 7.19 -9.55
CA THR A 107 -53.05 8.40 -10.10
C THR A 107 -53.82 8.15 -11.40
N ARG A 108 -53.75 6.94 -11.99
CA ARG A 108 -54.53 6.55 -13.18
C ARG A 108 -55.76 5.71 -12.83
N SER A 109 -55.96 5.41 -11.55
CA SER A 109 -57.14 4.70 -11.03
C SER A 109 -58.25 5.63 -10.54
N GLU A 110 -58.10 6.95 -10.69
CA GLU A 110 -59.20 7.93 -10.74
C GLU A 110 -59.52 8.30 -12.19
#